data_AF-A0A7S4K2S3-F1
#
_entry.id   AF-A0A7S4K2S3-F1
#
_cell.length_a   1.000
_cell.length_b   1.000
_cell.length_c   1.000
_cell.angle_alpha   90.00
_cell.angle_beta   90.00
_cell.angle_gamma   90.00
#
_symmetry.space_group_name_H-M   'P 1'
#
loop_
_entity.id
_entity.type
_entity.pdbx_description
1 polymer ?
#
loop_
_entity_poly.entity_id
_entity_poly.type
_entity_poly.pdbx_seq_one_letter_code
_entity_poly.pdbx_strand_id
1 'polypeptide(L)'
;MPDLQGIKKKKGKGKAKNKQPADFKKKKVKLGRKLVKENETSTTIQSKKLNLVRQSVAVDRSGKEVNSRGLTLADVLSHASHYSANVRKECVAGVKDFFSLHPSLLSSHVGVVLDRISSMVSDADAAVRGELRSLMNLVLCQAQEGVLAPYLNAYLIHVCGGLSHISESIRSSALELLHDLVPKYPKVVCQLSAQLLPIFIHMLSGVEVAGGISVASSSSRKDALRLLSSAPRLRTISPRDRLFILERMHAFLCAVALTNFEGRPPASSFFERVSK
;
A
#
# COMPACT_ATOMS: atom_id res chain seq x y z
N MET A 1 -22.42 30.60 -65.63
CA MET A 1 -22.83 32.01 -65.79
C MET A 1 -22.76 32.68 -64.44
N PRO A 2 -22.26 33.92 -64.32
CA PRO A 2 -21.28 34.60 -65.18
C PRO A 2 -20.24 35.41 -64.34
N ASP A 3 -19.06 35.74 -64.89
CA ASP A 3 -18.60 37.11 -65.18
C ASP A 3 -18.02 37.91 -63.98
N LEU A 4 -17.00 38.76 -64.06
CA LEU A 4 -16.40 39.50 -65.17
C LEU A 4 -15.09 40.18 -64.66
N GLN A 5 -14.26 40.61 -65.62
CA GLN A 5 -13.28 41.71 -65.54
C GLN A 5 -11.95 41.43 -64.82
N GLY A 6 -10.78 41.78 -65.36
CA GLY A 6 -10.49 42.63 -66.51
C GLY A 6 -9.32 43.57 -66.22
N ILE A 7 -8.17 43.28 -66.85
CA ILE A 7 -7.34 44.25 -67.59
C ILE A 7 -6.24 45.07 -66.84
N LYS A 8 -5.00 44.64 -67.17
CA LYS A 8 -3.74 45.37 -67.53
C LYS A 8 -2.97 46.13 -66.45
N LYS A 9 -1.83 45.61 -65.98
CA LYS A 9 -0.46 45.66 -66.57
C LYS A 9 0.12 47.06 -66.78
N LYS A 10 1.12 47.39 -65.94
CA LYS A 10 2.20 48.36 -66.24
C LYS A 10 3.49 47.59 -66.55
N LYS A 11 4.02 47.77 -67.76
CA LYS A 11 5.29 47.21 -68.24
C LYS A 11 6.48 47.98 -67.65
N GLY A 12 7.49 47.22 -67.23
CA GLY A 12 8.86 47.42 -67.72
C GLY A 12 9.84 48.10 -66.77
N LYS A 13 10.73 47.30 -66.16
CA LYS A 13 12.11 47.69 -65.84
C LYS A 13 13.07 46.56 -66.19
N GLY A 14 14.28 46.98 -66.56
CA GLY A 14 15.29 46.25 -67.32
C GLY A 14 15.84 44.99 -66.68
N LYS A 15 16.39 44.15 -67.57
CA LYS A 15 16.97 42.84 -67.31
C LYS A 15 18.18 42.93 -66.37
N ALA A 16 18.02 42.52 -65.11
CA ALA A 16 19.12 41.98 -64.33
C ALA A 16 19.27 40.49 -64.68
N LYS A 17 20.41 40.11 -65.26
CA LYS A 17 20.71 38.69 -65.55
C LYS A 17 20.84 37.95 -64.22
N ASN A 18 19.77 37.24 -63.86
CA ASN A 18 19.69 36.36 -62.71
C ASN A 18 20.69 35.20 -62.93
N LYS A 19 21.91 35.31 -62.39
CA LYS A 19 22.81 34.15 -62.32
C LYS A 19 22.22 33.20 -61.30
N GLN A 20 21.86 32.00 -61.75
CA GLN A 20 21.38 30.92 -60.89
C GLN A 20 22.37 30.71 -59.73
N PRO A 21 21.88 30.45 -58.51
CA PRO A 21 22.77 30.15 -57.38
C PRO A 21 23.65 28.96 -57.76
N ALA A 22 24.97 29.11 -57.62
CA ALA A 22 25.91 28.06 -57.95
C ALA A 22 25.66 26.84 -57.04
N ASP A 23 25.43 25.68 -57.66
CA ASP A 23 25.17 24.40 -56.97
C ASP A 23 26.31 23.96 -56.05
N PHE A 24 27.55 24.38 -56.35
CA PHE A 24 28.72 24.02 -55.57
C PHE A 24 29.36 25.26 -54.94
N LYS A 25 29.28 25.35 -53.61
CA LYS A 25 29.93 26.40 -52.82
C LYS A 25 31.15 25.81 -52.10
N LYS A 26 32.32 25.94 -52.71
CA LYS A 26 33.59 25.54 -52.08
C LYS A 26 33.80 26.33 -50.78
N LYS A 27 33.82 25.62 -49.65
CA LYS A 27 34.03 26.24 -48.35
C LYS A 27 35.46 26.79 -48.27
N LYS A 28 35.61 28.07 -47.92
CA LYS A 28 36.92 28.72 -47.79
C LYS A 28 37.76 27.96 -46.76
N VAL A 29 39.00 27.64 -47.14
CA VAL A 29 39.97 27.00 -46.25
C VAL A 29 40.30 27.97 -45.13
N LYS A 30 39.98 27.58 -43.89
CA LYS A 30 40.38 28.33 -42.69
C LYS A 30 41.64 27.68 -42.15
N LEU A 31 42.73 28.44 -42.04
CA LEU A 31 44.00 28.00 -41.50
C LEU A 31 43.80 27.37 -40.11
N GLY A 32 44.44 26.21 -39.87
CA GLY A 32 44.39 25.48 -38.60
C GLY A 32 43.19 24.55 -38.38
N ARG A 33 42.21 24.45 -39.29
CA ARG A 33 41.09 23.50 -39.20
C ARG A 33 41.11 22.50 -40.35
N LYS A 34 41.04 21.20 -40.03
CA LYS A 34 40.92 20.15 -41.05
C LYS A 34 39.56 20.29 -41.76
N LEU A 35 39.56 20.45 -43.07
CA LEU A 35 38.33 20.46 -43.85
C LEU A 35 37.74 19.05 -43.88
N VAL A 36 36.45 18.94 -43.51
CA VAL A 36 35.65 17.74 -43.77
C VAL A 36 35.50 17.65 -45.29
N LYS A 37 35.91 16.52 -45.89
CA LYS A 37 35.76 16.36 -47.33
C LYS A 37 34.28 16.17 -47.64
N GLU A 38 33.81 16.83 -48.70
CA GLU A 38 32.38 16.84 -49.07
C GLU A 38 31.88 15.46 -49.52
N ASN A 39 32.79 14.60 -49.98
CA ASN A 39 32.50 13.24 -50.45
C ASN A 39 32.85 12.16 -49.42
N GLU A 40 33.13 12.51 -48.16
CA GLU A 40 33.42 11.53 -47.10
C GLU A 40 32.11 11.03 -46.48
N THR A 41 31.80 9.76 -46.75
CA THR A 41 30.71 9.06 -46.07
C THR A 41 31.12 8.74 -44.64
N SER A 42 30.45 9.34 -43.65
CA SER A 42 30.67 9.02 -42.24
C SER A 42 30.10 7.64 -41.91
N THR A 43 30.96 6.70 -41.52
CA THR A 43 30.59 5.34 -41.10
C THR A 43 30.33 5.21 -39.59
N THR A 44 30.14 6.35 -38.90
CA THR A 44 29.88 6.34 -37.46
C THR A 44 28.42 5.98 -37.20
N ILE A 45 28.13 4.70 -37.10
CA ILE A 45 26.79 4.17 -36.79
C ILE A 45 26.74 3.86 -35.29
N GLN A 46 25.89 4.55 -34.56
CA GLN A 46 25.60 4.23 -33.15
C GLN A 46 24.27 3.50 -33.08
N SER A 47 24.29 2.22 -32.71
CA SER A 47 23.09 1.43 -32.46
C SER A 47 22.83 1.36 -30.96
N LYS A 48 21.57 1.56 -30.56
CA LYS A 48 21.10 1.37 -29.18
C LYS A 48 20.14 0.19 -29.14
N LYS A 49 20.34 -0.72 -28.18
CA LYS A 49 19.46 -1.86 -27.97
C LYS A 49 18.16 -1.40 -27.32
N LEU A 50 17.02 -1.77 -27.89
CA LEU A 50 15.71 -1.56 -27.28
C LEU A 50 15.48 -2.66 -26.23
N ASN A 51 15.25 -2.27 -24.99
CA ASN A 51 14.83 -3.20 -23.94
C ASN A 51 13.30 -3.18 -23.87
N LEU A 52 12.66 -4.21 -24.40
CA LEU A 52 11.21 -4.38 -24.31
C LEU A 52 10.85 -5.02 -22.98
N VAL A 53 9.77 -4.55 -22.36
CA VAL A 53 9.22 -5.16 -21.14
C VAL A 53 8.79 -6.59 -21.47
N ARG A 54 9.33 -7.56 -20.74
CA ARG A 54 8.97 -8.97 -20.93
C ARG A 54 7.52 -9.19 -20.52
N GLN A 55 6.74 -9.80 -21.40
CA GLN A 55 5.37 -10.22 -21.12
C GLN A 55 5.37 -11.57 -20.39
N SER A 56 4.46 -11.76 -19.43
CA SER A 56 4.41 -12.92 -18.53
C SER A 56 4.30 -14.27 -19.23
N VAL A 57 3.86 -14.32 -20.49
CA VAL A 57 3.75 -15.53 -21.31
C VAL A 57 5.13 -16.11 -21.68
N ALA A 58 6.16 -15.26 -21.75
CA ALA A 58 7.52 -15.65 -22.15
C ALA A 58 8.44 -15.99 -20.97
N VAL A 59 7.92 -16.02 -19.74
CA VAL A 59 8.71 -16.41 -18.56
C VAL A 59 8.65 -17.92 -18.44
N ASP A 60 9.81 -18.58 -18.52
CA ASP A 60 9.92 -20.00 -18.23
C ASP A 60 9.58 -20.25 -16.76
N ARG A 61 8.47 -20.96 -16.54
CA ARG A 61 7.95 -21.34 -15.22
C ARG A 61 8.30 -22.79 -14.87
N SER A 62 9.05 -23.48 -15.73
CA SER A 62 9.44 -24.88 -15.52
C SER A 62 10.21 -25.01 -14.19
N GLY A 63 9.65 -25.79 -13.26
CA GLY A 63 10.27 -26.07 -11.96
C GLY A 63 10.03 -25.05 -10.84
N LYS A 64 9.09 -24.10 -11.00
CA LYS A 64 8.64 -23.23 -9.90
C LYS A 64 7.25 -23.63 -9.45
N GLU A 65 7.02 -23.63 -8.13
CA GLU A 65 5.68 -23.84 -7.58
C GLU A 65 4.76 -22.68 -8.01
N VAL A 66 3.53 -23.04 -8.39
CA VAL A 66 2.53 -22.12 -8.92
C VAL A 66 1.20 -22.33 -8.21
N ASN A 67 0.37 -21.29 -8.18
CA ASN A 67 -1.02 -21.45 -7.74
C ASN A 67 -1.88 -22.18 -8.80
N SER A 68 -3.15 -22.41 -8.50
CA SER A 68 -4.12 -23.02 -9.44
C SER A 68 -4.24 -22.31 -10.80
N ARG A 69 -3.81 -21.04 -10.88
CA ARG A 69 -3.82 -20.21 -12.09
C ARG A 69 -2.47 -20.18 -12.82
N GLY A 70 -1.49 -20.96 -12.38
CA GLY A 70 -0.16 -21.00 -12.99
C GLY A 70 0.70 -19.77 -12.70
N LEU A 71 0.36 -18.97 -11.67
CA LEU A 71 1.13 -17.79 -11.26
C LEU A 71 2.09 -18.15 -10.13
N THR A 72 3.30 -17.59 -10.17
CA THR A 72 4.26 -17.73 -9.08
C THR A 72 3.87 -16.82 -7.90
N LEU A 73 4.35 -17.12 -6.70
CA LEU A 73 4.06 -16.28 -5.52
C LEU A 73 4.44 -14.81 -5.73
N ALA A 74 5.58 -14.54 -6.39
CA ALA A 74 6.02 -13.18 -6.68
C ALA A 74 5.07 -12.46 -7.65
N ASP A 75 4.57 -13.16 -8.67
CA ASP A 75 3.60 -12.62 -9.62
C ASP A 75 2.29 -12.30 -8.91
N VAL A 76 1.81 -13.20 -8.04
CA VAL A 76 0.58 -12.97 -7.25
C VAL A 76 0.74 -11.76 -6.34
N LEU A 77 1.82 -11.69 -5.56
CA LEU A 77 2.07 -10.59 -4.62
C LEU A 77 2.22 -9.22 -5.33
N SER A 78 2.63 -9.21 -6.61
CA SER A 78 2.69 -7.97 -7.39
C SER A 78 1.31 -7.32 -7.59
N HIS A 79 0.23 -8.10 -7.50
CA HIS A 79 -1.15 -7.62 -7.64
C HIS A 79 -1.70 -6.98 -6.35
N ALA A 80 -1.00 -7.08 -5.21
CA ALA A 80 -1.46 -6.56 -3.92
C ALA A 80 -1.68 -5.03 -3.94
N SER A 81 -0.86 -4.29 -4.68
CA SER A 81 -0.95 -2.82 -4.81
C SER A 81 -1.72 -2.35 -6.05
N HIS A 82 -2.51 -3.23 -6.67
CA HIS A 82 -3.25 -2.90 -7.88
C HIS A 82 -4.44 -1.97 -7.57
N TYR A 83 -4.77 -1.05 -8.48
CA TYR A 83 -5.84 -0.06 -8.26
C TYR A 83 -7.24 -0.71 -8.17
N SER A 84 -7.47 -1.80 -8.90
CA SER A 84 -8.74 -2.54 -8.87
C SER A 84 -8.87 -3.40 -7.60
N ALA A 85 -9.96 -3.20 -6.86
CA ALA A 85 -10.26 -3.96 -5.65
C ALA A 85 -10.44 -5.46 -5.94
N ASN A 86 -11.08 -5.82 -7.06
CA ASN A 86 -11.22 -7.22 -7.46
C ASN A 86 -9.85 -7.88 -7.64
N VAL A 87 -8.91 -7.20 -8.30
CA VAL A 87 -7.55 -7.74 -8.49
C VAL A 87 -6.82 -7.92 -7.16
N ARG A 88 -6.98 -6.98 -6.21
CA ARG A 88 -6.41 -7.10 -4.86
C ARG A 88 -7.04 -8.24 -4.07
N LYS A 89 -8.36 -8.43 -4.17
CA LYS A 89 -9.07 -9.56 -3.56
C LYS A 89 -8.55 -10.89 -4.12
N GLU A 90 -8.47 -10.99 -5.43
CA GLU A 90 -7.95 -12.16 -6.15
C GLU A 90 -6.47 -12.43 -5.84
N CYS A 91 -5.68 -11.39 -5.55
CA CYS A 91 -4.33 -11.52 -5.04
C CYS A 91 -4.32 -12.27 -3.70
N VAL A 92 -5.10 -11.81 -2.72
CA VAL A 92 -5.17 -12.45 -1.39
C VAL A 92 -5.68 -13.89 -1.48
N ALA A 93 -6.73 -14.12 -2.26
CA ALA A 93 -7.26 -15.46 -2.52
C ALA A 93 -6.21 -16.36 -3.21
N GLY A 94 -5.46 -15.82 -4.17
CA GLY A 94 -4.38 -16.53 -4.85
C GLY A 94 -3.20 -16.89 -3.94
N VAL A 95 -2.87 -16.03 -2.97
CA VAL A 95 -1.85 -16.34 -1.93
C VAL A 95 -2.35 -17.46 -1.02
N LYS A 96 -3.62 -17.41 -0.62
CA LYS A 96 -4.25 -18.44 0.21
C LYS A 96 -4.25 -19.80 -0.50
N ASP A 97 -4.61 -19.81 -1.78
CA ASP A 97 -4.60 -20.99 -2.64
C ASP A 97 -3.17 -21.56 -2.80
N PHE A 98 -2.18 -20.70 -3.03
CA PHE A 98 -0.77 -21.10 -3.13
C PHE A 98 -0.28 -21.87 -1.89
N PHE A 99 -0.56 -21.36 -0.68
CA PHE A 99 -0.17 -22.05 0.55
C PHE A 99 -1.06 -23.25 0.90
N SER A 100 -2.27 -23.32 0.36
CA SER A 100 -3.11 -24.52 0.49
C SER A 100 -2.54 -25.67 -0.34
N LEU A 101 -1.96 -25.38 -1.52
CA LEU A 101 -1.29 -26.35 -2.38
C LEU A 101 0.11 -26.71 -1.89
N HIS A 102 0.86 -25.73 -1.40
CA HIS A 102 2.24 -25.90 -0.94
C HIS A 102 2.47 -25.41 0.51
N PRO A 103 1.94 -26.11 1.53
CA PRO A 103 2.05 -25.65 2.93
C PRO A 103 3.50 -25.54 3.43
N SER A 104 4.40 -26.40 2.93
CA SER A 104 5.81 -26.42 3.31
C SER A 104 6.56 -25.13 2.95
N LEU A 105 6.09 -24.40 1.94
CA LEU A 105 6.68 -23.15 1.50
C LEU A 105 6.31 -21.94 2.36
N LEU A 106 5.31 -22.09 3.24
CA LEU A 106 4.84 -21.01 4.10
C LEU A 106 5.99 -20.47 4.97
N SER A 107 6.72 -21.35 5.65
CA SER A 107 7.81 -20.96 6.57
C SER A 107 8.89 -20.11 5.89
N SER A 108 9.23 -20.41 4.64
CA SER A 108 10.24 -19.69 3.87
C SER A 108 9.77 -18.33 3.35
N HIS A 109 8.46 -18.14 3.17
CA HIS A 109 7.90 -16.97 2.50
C HIS A 109 7.00 -16.09 3.39
N VAL A 110 6.73 -16.48 4.65
CA VAL A 110 5.89 -15.73 5.60
C VAL A 110 6.27 -14.26 5.68
N GLY A 111 7.56 -13.94 5.79
CA GLY A 111 8.02 -12.55 5.95
C GLY A 111 7.66 -11.66 4.75
N VAL A 112 7.91 -12.15 3.54
CA VAL A 112 7.61 -11.41 2.29
C VAL A 112 6.10 -11.25 2.11
N VAL A 113 5.33 -12.28 2.45
CA VAL A 113 3.88 -12.25 2.36
C VAL A 113 3.30 -11.25 3.35
N LEU A 114 3.69 -11.32 4.63
CA LEU A 114 3.22 -10.41 5.66
C LEU A 114 3.56 -8.95 5.36
N ASP A 115 4.77 -8.66 4.89
CA ASP A 115 5.15 -7.32 4.46
C ASP A 115 4.17 -6.77 3.41
N ARG A 116 3.85 -7.56 2.39
CA ARG A 116 2.96 -7.15 1.29
C ARG A 116 1.49 -7.05 1.66
N ILE A 117 0.98 -7.97 2.49
CA ILE A 117 -0.44 -7.98 2.85
C ILE A 117 -0.76 -7.07 4.04
N SER A 118 0.24 -6.65 4.82
CA SER A 118 0.05 -5.81 6.01
C SER A 118 -0.64 -4.48 5.69
N SER A 119 -0.33 -3.84 4.56
CA SER A 119 -0.97 -2.60 4.12
C SER A 119 -2.45 -2.78 3.78
N MET A 120 -2.89 -4.01 3.49
CA MET A 120 -4.29 -4.32 3.11
C MET A 120 -5.22 -4.34 4.32
N VAL A 121 -4.70 -4.26 5.55
CA VAL A 121 -5.51 -4.09 6.77
C VAL A 121 -6.37 -2.83 6.69
N SER A 122 -5.85 -1.77 6.06
CA SER A 122 -6.55 -0.50 5.86
C SER A 122 -7.11 -0.33 4.45
N ASP A 123 -7.35 -1.43 3.71
CA ASP A 123 -7.94 -1.36 2.37
C ASP A 123 -9.34 -0.75 2.42
N ALA A 124 -9.69 0.06 1.42
CA ALA A 124 -11.01 0.68 1.33
C ALA A 124 -12.14 -0.35 1.15
N ASP A 125 -11.86 -1.44 0.43
CA ASP A 125 -12.87 -2.43 0.07
C ASP A 125 -13.04 -3.51 1.17
N ALA A 126 -14.29 -3.76 1.56
CA ALA A 126 -14.61 -4.71 2.63
C ALA A 126 -14.37 -6.17 2.23
N ALA A 127 -14.54 -6.53 0.96
CA ALA A 127 -14.31 -7.89 0.49
C ALA A 127 -12.81 -8.23 0.50
N VAL A 128 -11.95 -7.26 0.17
CA VAL A 128 -10.50 -7.41 0.30
C VAL A 128 -10.09 -7.65 1.75
N ARG A 129 -10.62 -6.87 2.70
CA ARG A 129 -10.36 -7.05 4.14
C ARG A 129 -10.87 -8.40 4.67
N GLY A 130 -12.04 -8.84 4.19
CA GLY A 130 -12.60 -10.15 4.54
C GLY A 130 -11.70 -11.31 4.07
N GLU A 131 -11.21 -11.26 2.82
CA GLU A 131 -10.25 -12.25 2.33
C GLU A 131 -8.91 -12.20 3.09
N LEU A 132 -8.43 -11.01 3.46
CA LEU A 132 -7.22 -10.85 4.27
C LEU A 132 -7.35 -11.58 5.61
N ARG A 133 -8.50 -11.43 6.28
CA ARG A 133 -8.79 -12.18 7.51
C ARG A 133 -8.83 -13.68 7.29
N SER A 134 -9.39 -14.13 6.16
CA SER A 134 -9.39 -15.55 5.78
C SER A 134 -7.96 -16.09 5.57
N LEU A 135 -7.10 -15.34 4.88
CA LEU A 135 -5.70 -15.68 4.68
C LEU A 135 -4.95 -15.71 6.03
N MET A 136 -5.13 -14.70 6.88
CA MET A 136 -4.47 -14.66 8.19
C MET A 136 -4.90 -15.84 9.06
N ASN A 137 -6.17 -16.25 9.05
CA ASN A 137 -6.59 -17.44 9.78
C ASN A 137 -5.90 -18.72 9.28
N LEU A 138 -5.68 -18.87 7.96
CA LEU A 138 -4.89 -19.97 7.41
C LEU A 138 -3.44 -19.91 7.88
N VAL A 139 -2.79 -18.74 7.79
CA VAL A 139 -1.40 -18.54 8.25
C VAL A 139 -1.27 -18.85 9.73
N LEU A 140 -2.21 -18.37 10.56
CA LEU A 140 -2.22 -18.61 12.00
C LEU A 140 -2.47 -20.08 12.36
N CYS A 141 -3.06 -20.88 11.48
CA CYS A 141 -3.29 -22.31 11.71
C CYS A 141 -2.15 -23.20 11.19
N GLN A 142 -1.46 -22.77 10.13
CA GLN A 142 -0.42 -23.58 9.47
C GLN A 142 1.01 -23.17 9.84
N ALA A 143 1.25 -21.90 10.18
CA ALA A 143 2.60 -21.43 10.49
C ALA A 143 3.03 -21.85 11.90
N GLN A 144 4.28 -22.30 12.02
CA GLN A 144 4.91 -22.55 13.31
C GLN A 144 5.13 -21.23 14.06
N GLU A 145 4.90 -21.25 15.38
CA GLU A 145 4.97 -20.07 16.24
C GLU A 145 6.30 -19.33 16.12
N GLY A 146 7.42 -20.08 16.14
CA GLY A 146 8.77 -19.51 16.06
C GLY A 146 9.10 -18.81 14.72
N VAL A 147 8.42 -19.18 13.64
CA VAL A 147 8.61 -18.56 12.32
C VAL A 147 7.74 -17.33 12.16
N LEU A 148 6.51 -17.37 12.69
CA LEU A 148 5.56 -16.27 12.56
C LEU A 148 5.85 -15.11 13.53
N ALA A 149 6.23 -15.44 14.77
CA ALA A 149 6.41 -14.47 15.86
C ALA A 149 7.27 -13.23 15.52
N PRO A 150 8.42 -13.34 14.82
CA PRO A 150 9.26 -12.19 14.48
C PRO A 150 8.55 -11.13 13.61
N TYR A 151 7.59 -11.55 12.79
CA TYR A 151 6.89 -10.67 11.83
C TYR A 151 5.59 -10.09 12.40
N LEU A 152 5.06 -10.69 13.48
CA LEU A 152 3.77 -10.27 14.05
C LEU A 152 3.79 -8.87 14.64
N ASN A 153 4.91 -8.43 15.23
CA ASN A 153 5.00 -7.07 15.77
C ASN A 153 4.81 -6.02 14.66
N ALA A 154 5.48 -6.21 13.51
CA ALA A 154 5.29 -5.33 12.35
C ALA A 154 3.84 -5.36 11.86
N TYR A 155 3.26 -6.55 11.73
CA TYR A 155 1.85 -6.70 11.33
C TYR A 155 0.88 -6.00 12.31
N LEU A 156 1.11 -6.13 13.62
CA LEU A 156 0.29 -5.49 14.66
C LEU A 156 0.30 -3.97 14.59
N ILE A 157 1.40 -3.35 14.16
CA ILE A 157 1.44 -1.90 13.93
C ILE A 157 0.43 -1.49 12.85
N HIS A 158 0.33 -2.26 11.76
CA HIS A 158 -0.69 -2.02 10.74
C HIS A 158 -2.12 -2.25 11.28
N VAL A 159 -2.31 -3.25 12.14
CA VAL A 159 -3.60 -3.46 12.84
C VAL A 159 -3.95 -2.28 13.74
N CYS A 160 -3.01 -1.75 14.52
CA CYS A 160 -3.23 -0.55 15.34
C CYS A 160 -3.57 0.68 14.49
N GLY A 161 -2.93 0.82 13.33
CA GLY A 161 -3.27 1.83 12.33
C GLY A 161 -4.71 1.68 11.81
N GLY A 162 -5.13 0.45 11.52
CA GLY A 162 -6.51 0.12 11.14
C GLY A 162 -7.54 0.42 12.23
N LEU A 163 -7.22 0.13 13.49
CA LEU A 163 -8.09 0.44 14.64
C LEU A 163 -8.28 1.94 14.86
N SER A 164 -7.28 2.75 14.50
CA SER A 164 -7.32 4.21 14.59
C SER A 164 -7.79 4.88 13.30
N HIS A 165 -8.26 4.11 12.33
CA HIS A 165 -8.67 4.61 11.01
C HIS A 165 -9.98 5.41 11.09
N ILE A 166 -10.13 6.44 10.25
CA ILE A 166 -11.33 7.31 10.22
C ILE A 166 -12.61 6.56 9.82
N SER A 167 -12.50 5.58 8.93
CA SER A 167 -13.62 4.71 8.54
C SER A 167 -13.89 3.64 9.58
N GLU A 168 -15.11 3.62 10.11
CA GLU A 168 -15.57 2.61 11.07
C GLU A 168 -15.53 1.18 10.53
N SER A 169 -15.85 1.00 9.25
CA SER A 169 -15.83 -0.33 8.63
C SER A 169 -14.42 -0.93 8.53
N ILE A 170 -13.38 -0.08 8.55
CA ILE A 170 -11.98 -0.51 8.64
C ILE A 170 -11.62 -0.79 10.09
N ARG A 171 -12.06 0.05 11.03
CA ARG A 171 -11.85 -0.19 12.47
C ARG A 171 -12.44 -1.52 12.93
N SER A 172 -13.66 -1.85 12.50
CA SER A 172 -14.31 -3.11 12.84
C SER A 172 -13.55 -4.32 12.26
N SER A 173 -13.12 -4.26 10.99
CA SER A 173 -12.29 -5.32 10.39
C SER A 173 -10.94 -5.48 11.07
N ALA A 174 -10.27 -4.38 11.43
CA ALA A 174 -9.01 -4.43 12.16
C ALA A 174 -9.18 -5.03 13.57
N LEU A 175 -10.31 -4.75 14.21
CA LEU A 175 -10.66 -5.32 15.52
C LEU A 175 -10.90 -6.83 15.46
N GLU A 176 -11.50 -7.31 14.37
CA GLU A 176 -11.62 -8.74 14.11
C GLU A 176 -10.25 -9.43 13.94
N LEU A 177 -9.34 -8.81 13.18
CA LEU A 177 -7.97 -9.32 13.03
C LEU A 177 -7.23 -9.36 14.36
N LEU A 178 -7.36 -8.32 15.19
CA LEU A 178 -6.78 -8.30 16.54
C LEU A 178 -7.37 -9.43 17.40
N HIS A 179 -8.68 -9.64 17.34
CA HIS A 179 -9.33 -10.71 18.09
C HIS A 179 -8.82 -12.10 17.72
N ASP A 180 -8.58 -12.36 16.43
CA ASP A 180 -8.04 -13.65 15.97
C ASP A 180 -6.57 -13.86 16.43
N LEU A 181 -5.81 -12.78 16.64
CA LEU A 181 -4.41 -12.82 17.09
C LEU A 181 -4.24 -13.01 18.59
N VAL A 182 -5.11 -12.41 19.41
CA VAL A 182 -4.99 -12.40 20.88
C VAL A 182 -4.87 -13.80 21.49
N PRO A 183 -5.67 -14.81 21.12
CA PRO A 183 -5.58 -16.15 21.69
C PRO A 183 -4.29 -16.90 21.35
N LYS A 184 -3.72 -16.65 20.16
CA LYS A 184 -2.58 -17.40 19.64
C LYS A 184 -1.24 -16.77 20.02
N TYR A 185 -1.17 -15.44 20.07
CA TYR A 185 0.08 -14.70 20.31
C TYR A 185 -0.10 -13.65 21.42
N PRO A 186 -0.59 -14.03 22.61
CA PRO A 186 -0.90 -13.07 23.66
C PRO A 186 0.35 -12.30 24.09
N LYS A 187 1.51 -12.95 24.17
CA LYS A 187 2.79 -12.32 24.56
C LYS A 187 3.19 -11.17 23.64
N VAL A 188 3.03 -11.34 22.32
CA VAL A 188 3.37 -10.30 21.33
C VAL A 188 2.36 -9.16 21.39
N VAL A 189 1.06 -9.47 21.47
CA VAL A 189 0.00 -8.45 21.52
C VAL A 189 0.09 -7.61 22.81
N CYS A 190 0.45 -8.22 23.93
CA CYS A 190 0.57 -7.53 25.21
C CYS A 190 1.73 -6.52 25.25
N GLN A 191 2.74 -6.65 24.40
CA GLN A 191 3.82 -5.65 24.28
C GLN A 191 3.29 -4.29 23.79
N LEU A 192 2.21 -4.27 23.01
CA LEU A 192 1.55 -3.04 22.54
C LEU A 192 0.39 -2.60 23.45
N SER A 193 0.24 -3.17 24.64
CA SER A 193 -0.90 -2.91 25.51
C SER A 193 -1.09 -1.44 25.88
N ALA A 194 0.01 -0.71 26.09
CA ALA A 194 0.00 0.72 26.36
C ALA A 194 -0.58 1.56 25.21
N GLN A 195 -0.48 1.07 23.96
CA GLN A 195 -1.02 1.74 22.77
C GLN A 195 -2.45 1.30 22.46
N LEU A 196 -2.76 0.02 22.65
CA LEU A 196 -4.07 -0.56 22.35
C LEU A 196 -5.16 -0.09 23.32
N LEU A 197 -4.86 0.06 24.61
CA LEU A 197 -5.86 0.44 25.60
C LEU A 197 -6.48 1.84 25.33
N PRO A 198 -5.69 2.89 25.04
CA PRO A 198 -6.23 4.18 24.60
C PRO A 198 -7.10 4.07 23.34
N ILE A 199 -6.73 3.21 22.38
CA ILE A 199 -7.49 3.01 21.14
C ILE A 199 -8.87 2.41 21.43
N PHE A 200 -8.95 1.40 22.31
CA PHE A 200 -10.24 0.84 22.74
C PHE A 200 -11.13 1.89 23.42
N ILE A 201 -10.57 2.66 24.35
CA ILE A 201 -11.30 3.73 25.04
C ILE A 201 -11.78 4.78 24.03
N HIS A 202 -10.93 5.14 23.08
CA HIS A 202 -11.26 6.08 22.03
C HIS A 202 -12.43 5.59 21.16
N MET A 203 -12.38 4.34 20.70
CA MET A 203 -13.46 3.71 19.94
C MET A 203 -14.77 3.66 20.71
N LEU A 204 -14.73 3.48 22.03
CA LEU A 204 -15.91 3.49 22.91
C LEU A 204 -16.43 4.90 23.22
N SER A 205 -15.56 5.91 23.19
CA SER A 205 -15.91 7.29 23.53
C SER A 205 -16.79 7.98 22.47
N GLY A 206 -16.86 7.44 21.25
CA GLY A 206 -17.65 8.00 20.15
C GLY A 206 -17.19 9.39 19.70
N VAL A 207 -16.01 9.83 20.13
CA VAL A 207 -15.38 11.09 19.72
C VAL A 207 -14.67 10.82 18.41
N GLU A 208 -15.11 11.44 17.32
CA GLU A 208 -14.34 11.39 16.06
C GLU A 208 -13.09 12.28 16.23
N VAL A 209 -11.89 11.73 16.03
CA VAL A 209 -10.65 12.51 15.91
C VAL A 209 -10.71 13.30 14.61
N ALA A 210 -11.17 14.55 14.71
CA ALA A 210 -10.93 15.53 13.68
C ALA A 210 -9.44 15.90 13.69
N GLY A 211 -8.63 15.16 12.93
CA GLY A 211 -7.21 15.44 12.72
C GLY A 211 -6.31 14.60 13.61
N GLY A 212 -5.47 13.77 12.97
CA GLY A 212 -4.51 12.91 13.64
C GLY A 212 -3.67 13.64 14.69
N ILE A 213 -3.21 12.89 15.68
CA ILE A 213 -2.27 13.33 16.70
C ILE A 213 -0.98 13.76 15.99
N SER A 214 -0.93 15.01 15.55
CA SER A 214 0.29 15.68 15.15
C SER A 214 0.80 16.40 16.39
N VAL A 215 1.94 15.95 16.88
CA VAL A 215 2.74 16.70 17.84
C VAL A 215 3.33 17.88 17.09
N ALA A 216 2.54 18.94 16.91
CA ALA A 216 2.98 20.18 16.30
C ALA A 216 2.81 21.31 17.32
N SER A 217 3.96 21.79 17.80
CA SER A 217 4.10 23.06 18.49
C SER A 217 3.60 24.19 17.59
N SER A 218 2.41 24.73 17.86
CA SER A 218 2.00 26.00 17.25
C SER A 218 1.33 26.93 18.27
N SER A 219 1.76 28.18 18.16
CA SER A 219 1.87 29.16 19.23
C SER A 219 0.86 30.28 19.04
N SER A 220 -0.45 29.97 19.07
CA SER A 220 -1.46 31.02 19.02
C SER A 220 -2.77 30.65 19.72
N ARG A 221 -3.07 31.33 20.84
CA ARG A 221 -4.29 31.16 21.66
C ARG A 221 -5.60 31.40 20.91
N LYS A 222 -5.56 32.09 19.75
CA LYS A 222 -6.74 32.41 18.94
C LYS A 222 -7.20 31.26 18.03
N ASP A 223 -6.29 30.36 17.64
CA ASP A 223 -6.63 29.18 16.81
C ASP A 223 -7.19 28.03 17.65
N ALA A 224 -6.76 27.90 18.91
CA ALA A 224 -7.32 26.94 19.87
C ALA A 224 -8.83 27.15 20.08
N LEU A 225 -9.31 28.40 20.14
CA LEU A 225 -10.73 28.69 20.39
C LEU A 225 -11.64 28.34 19.19
N ARG A 226 -11.10 28.35 17.96
CA ARG A 226 -11.84 27.92 16.76
C ARG A 226 -11.95 26.40 16.64
N LEU A 227 -10.97 25.66 17.18
CA LEU A 227 -11.02 24.19 17.27
C LEU A 227 -11.96 23.69 18.38
N LEU A 228 -12.19 24.48 19.44
CA LEU A 228 -13.17 24.17 20.48
C LEU A 228 -14.62 24.52 20.10
N SER A 229 -14.83 25.30 19.02
CA SER A 229 -16.17 25.70 18.55
C SER A 229 -16.87 24.63 17.72
N SER A 230 -16.12 23.67 17.14
CA SER A 230 -16.71 22.45 16.61
C SER A 230 -16.90 21.48 17.77
N ALA A 231 -18.10 21.49 18.38
CA ALA A 231 -18.47 20.47 19.34
C ALA A 231 -18.14 19.09 18.73
N PRO A 232 -17.39 18.21 19.44
CA PRO A 232 -17.17 16.86 18.96
C PRO A 232 -18.55 16.27 18.71
N ARG A 233 -18.82 15.87 17.46
CA ARG A 233 -20.05 15.17 17.15
C ARG A 233 -19.98 13.86 17.92
N LEU A 234 -20.65 13.81 19.07
CA LEU A 234 -20.77 12.60 19.87
C LEU A 234 -21.51 11.60 18.99
N ARG A 235 -20.78 10.64 18.45
CA ARG A 235 -21.38 9.57 17.70
C ARG A 235 -22.12 8.68 18.68
N THR A 236 -23.42 8.52 18.48
CA THR A 236 -24.17 7.47 19.16
C THR A 236 -23.76 6.14 18.54
N ILE A 237 -22.75 5.49 19.13
CA ILE A 237 -22.34 4.13 18.79
C ILE A 237 -23.56 3.23 19.00
N SER A 238 -23.85 2.35 18.03
CA SER A 238 -24.97 1.42 18.19
C SER A 238 -24.70 0.49 19.39
N PRO A 239 -25.73 0.05 20.14
CA PRO A 239 -25.53 -0.84 21.28
C PRO A 239 -24.84 -2.16 20.87
N ARG A 240 -25.05 -2.62 19.64
CA ARG A 240 -24.39 -3.81 19.09
C ARG A 240 -22.90 -3.60 18.87
N ASP A 241 -22.52 -2.48 18.27
CA ASP A 241 -21.10 -2.16 18.01
C ASP A 241 -20.36 -1.91 19.32
N ARG A 242 -21.01 -1.29 20.30
CA ARG A 242 -20.44 -1.10 21.63
C ARG A 242 -20.19 -2.43 22.33
N LEU A 243 -21.15 -3.36 22.27
CA LEU A 243 -20.97 -4.71 22.83
C LEU A 243 -19.81 -5.42 22.14
N PHE A 244 -19.77 -5.37 20.81
CA PHE A 244 -18.70 -5.96 20.01
C PHE A 244 -17.30 -5.47 20.44
N ILE A 245 -17.14 -4.15 20.61
CA ILE A 245 -15.86 -3.56 21.07
C ILE A 245 -15.53 -4.00 22.49
N LEU A 246 -16.51 -3.99 23.40
CA LEU A 246 -16.31 -4.39 24.80
C LEU A 246 -15.93 -5.87 24.94
N GLU A 247 -16.54 -6.76 24.17
CA GLU A 247 -16.20 -8.18 24.16
C GLU A 247 -14.75 -8.41 23.74
N ARG A 248 -14.28 -7.69 22.70
CA ARG A 248 -12.88 -7.81 22.23
C ARG A 248 -11.91 -7.17 23.21
N MET A 249 -12.27 -6.03 23.80
CA MET A 249 -11.50 -5.38 24.85
C MET A 249 -11.37 -6.29 26.08
N HIS A 250 -12.46 -6.97 26.49
CA HIS A 250 -12.44 -7.92 27.59
C HIS A 250 -11.51 -9.11 27.28
N ALA A 251 -11.63 -9.72 26.10
CA ALA A 251 -10.73 -10.80 25.68
C ALA A 251 -9.26 -10.38 25.70
N PHE A 252 -8.96 -9.17 25.22
CA PHE A 252 -7.63 -8.58 25.27
C PHE A 252 -7.14 -8.38 26.71
N LEU A 253 -7.96 -7.78 27.59
CA LEU A 253 -7.59 -7.57 29.00
C LEU A 253 -7.37 -8.89 29.74
N CYS A 254 -8.15 -9.92 29.46
CA CYS A 254 -7.92 -11.27 30.00
C CYS A 254 -6.56 -11.83 29.56
N ALA A 255 -6.20 -11.68 28.27
CA ALA A 255 -4.89 -12.12 27.77
C ALA A 255 -3.73 -11.33 28.42
N VAL A 256 -3.90 -10.02 28.60
CA VAL A 256 -2.93 -9.15 29.31
C VAL A 256 -2.77 -9.55 30.76
N ALA A 257 -3.87 -9.87 31.46
CA ALA A 257 -3.80 -10.35 32.83
C ALA A 257 -3.01 -11.67 32.89
N LEU A 258 -3.40 -12.68 32.09
CA LEU A 258 -2.76 -13.99 32.11
C LEU A 258 -1.25 -13.92 31.82
N THR A 259 -0.84 -13.12 30.82
CA THR A 259 0.58 -12.98 30.45
C THR A 259 1.41 -12.23 31.48
N ASN A 260 0.86 -11.18 32.11
CA ASN A 260 1.59 -10.43 33.15
C ASN A 260 1.60 -11.17 34.50
N PHE A 261 0.68 -12.10 34.73
CA PHE A 261 0.59 -12.91 35.95
C PHE A 261 1.29 -14.28 35.86
N GLU A 262 1.93 -14.65 34.73
CA GLU A 262 2.72 -15.89 34.55
C GLU A 262 3.90 -16.06 35.56
N GLY A 263 4.10 -15.15 36.52
CA GLY A 263 5.07 -15.24 37.62
C GLY A 263 4.51 -14.99 39.03
N ARG A 264 3.19 -14.86 39.21
CA ARG A 264 2.56 -14.68 40.54
C ARG A 264 1.56 -15.82 40.78
N PRO A 265 1.61 -16.53 41.93
CA PRO A 265 0.56 -17.51 42.25
C PRO A 265 -0.82 -16.83 42.15
N PRO A 266 -1.91 -17.59 41.88
CA PRO A 266 -3.25 -17.04 41.71
C PRO A 266 -3.63 -16.32 42.99
N ALA A 267 -3.32 -15.03 43.04
CA ALA A 267 -3.57 -14.24 44.21
C ALA A 267 -5.07 -14.05 44.21
N SER A 268 -5.71 -14.56 45.28
CA SER A 268 -7.10 -14.34 45.67
C SER A 268 -7.64 -13.09 45.00
N SER A 269 -8.80 -13.27 44.36
CA SER A 269 -9.46 -12.28 43.52
C SER A 269 -9.31 -10.87 44.11
N PHE A 270 -9.12 -9.87 43.25
CA PHE A 270 -8.99 -8.47 43.71
C PHE A 270 -10.08 -8.10 44.74
N PHE A 271 -11.29 -8.64 44.57
CA PHE A 271 -12.41 -8.49 45.51
C PHE A 271 -12.22 -9.18 46.88
N GLU A 272 -11.56 -10.34 46.96
CA GLU A 272 -11.18 -10.94 48.26
C GLU A 272 -10.17 -10.10 49.02
N ARG A 273 -9.35 -9.30 48.34
CA ARG A 273 -8.38 -8.40 48.97
C ARG A 273 -8.96 -7.08 49.45
N VAL A 274 -10.08 -6.64 48.90
CA VAL A 274 -10.81 -5.41 49.31
C VAL A 274 -11.82 -5.71 50.42
N SER A 275 -12.14 -6.98 50.65
CA SER A 275 -13.08 -7.44 51.68
C SER A 275 -12.43 -7.69 53.07
N LYS A 276 -11.16 -7.33 53.27
CA LYS A 276 -10.48 -7.34 54.58
C LYS A 276 -9.97 -5.95 54.90
#